data_AF-A0A3D1ZAK2-F1
#
_entry.id   AF-A0A3D1ZAK2-F1
#
_cell.length_a   1.000
_cell.length_b   1.000
_cell.length_c   1.000
_cell.angle_alpha   90.00
_cell.angle_beta   90.00
_cell.angle_gamma   90.00
#
_symmetry.space_group_name_H-M   'P 1'
#
loop_
_entity.id
_entity.type
_entity.pdbx_description
1 polymer ?
#
loop_
_entity_poly.entity_id
_entity_poly.type
_entity_poly.pdbx_seq_one_letter_code
_entity_poly.pdbx_strand_id
1 'polypeptide(L)'
;QQATFDGLNYYKESDDLIDGHDIIEMQTSAGDVTSYQRWGTISFDLKGAPAKLTLYRDDHGGEFFLPFVDATSGKETYGAGRYLDVEQTHDGKIVVDFNYAYNPYCAYNDKWSCPLTPFENHIQVPIRAGEKNFK
;
A
#
# COMPACT_ATOMS: atom_id res chain seq x y z
N GLN A 1 43.46 24.62 -7.03
CA GLN A 1 42.17 24.68 -6.31
C GLN A 1 41.91 23.46 -5.42
N GLN A 2 42.37 22.24 -5.74
CA GLN A 2 42.29 21.09 -4.81
C GLN A 2 43.21 21.19 -3.59
N ALA A 3 44.36 21.88 -3.70
CA ALA A 3 45.35 21.96 -2.62
C ALA A 3 44.92 22.79 -1.39
N THR A 4 43.78 23.48 -1.44
CA THR A 4 43.26 24.37 -0.37
C THR A 4 41.78 24.15 -0.12
N PHE A 5 41.28 22.93 -0.36
CA PHE A 5 39.87 22.61 -0.18
C PHE A 5 39.64 22.02 1.21
N ASP A 6 39.05 22.81 2.11
CA ASP A 6 38.77 22.42 3.51
C ASP A 6 37.37 21.80 3.70
N GLY A 7 36.75 21.36 2.60
CA GLY A 7 35.39 20.84 2.59
C GLY A 7 34.35 21.88 2.22
N LEU A 8 33.13 21.40 1.98
CA LEU A 8 31.97 22.25 1.72
C LEU A 8 31.29 22.59 3.04
N ASN A 9 30.92 23.86 3.20
CA ASN A 9 30.15 24.30 4.35
C ASN A 9 28.66 24.00 4.12
N TYR A 10 28.16 22.98 4.81
CA TYR A 10 26.73 22.64 4.85
C TYR A 10 26.12 23.00 6.20
N TYR A 11 24.81 23.25 6.21
CA TYR A 11 24.04 23.36 7.43
C TYR A 11 24.02 22.02 8.20
N LYS A 12 23.76 22.08 9.51
CA LYS A 12 23.47 20.86 10.28
C LYS A 12 22.13 20.28 9.80
N GLU A 13 22.03 18.96 9.80
CA GLU A 13 20.80 18.23 9.55
C GLU A 13 19.69 18.72 10.50
N SER A 14 18.46 18.82 9.99
CA SER A 14 17.29 19.30 10.71
C SER A 14 16.09 18.43 10.35
N ASP A 15 15.61 17.67 11.33
CA ASP A 15 14.46 16.76 11.16
C ASP A 15 13.17 17.52 10.84
N ASP A 16 13.02 18.75 11.36
CA ASP A 16 11.87 19.63 11.10
C ASP A 16 11.74 20.08 9.63
N LEU A 17 12.78 19.86 8.82
CA LEU A 17 12.80 20.16 7.39
C LEU A 17 12.68 18.90 6.51
N ILE A 18 12.38 17.75 7.12
CA ILE A 18 12.09 16.51 6.41
C ILE A 18 10.58 16.47 6.14
N ASP A 19 10.18 16.64 4.88
CA ASP A 19 8.81 16.38 4.43
C ASP A 19 8.61 14.86 4.30
N GLY A 20 8.19 14.24 5.41
CA GLY A 20 7.97 12.81 5.52
C GLY A 20 6.55 12.40 5.11
N HIS A 21 6.38 11.13 4.79
CA HIS A 21 5.05 10.56 4.56
C HIS A 21 4.27 10.44 5.88
N ASP A 22 2.98 10.77 5.84
CA ASP A 22 2.07 10.60 6.97
C ASP A 22 1.97 9.13 7.40
N ILE A 23 1.99 8.86 8.70
CA ILE A 23 1.94 7.51 9.26
C ILE A 23 0.49 7.14 9.60
N ILE A 24 0.10 5.92 9.29
CA ILE A 24 -1.17 5.31 9.68
C ILE A 24 -0.93 4.07 10.53
N GLU A 25 -1.69 3.92 11.61
CA GLU A 25 -1.83 2.66 12.32
C GLU A 25 -2.98 1.86 11.70
N MET A 26 -2.66 0.72 11.08
CA MET A 26 -3.64 -0.23 10.60
C MET A 26 -3.92 -1.27 11.68
N GLN A 27 -5.19 -1.42 12.06
CA GLN A 27 -5.61 -2.54 12.89
C GLN A 27 -5.39 -3.85 12.14
N THR A 28 -5.11 -4.93 12.86
CA THR A 28 -4.96 -6.27 12.28
C THR A 28 -6.18 -7.14 12.59
N SER A 29 -6.27 -8.29 11.93
CA SER A 29 -7.24 -9.34 12.27
C SER A 29 -7.05 -9.93 13.68
N ALA A 30 -5.87 -9.82 14.29
CA ALA A 30 -5.62 -10.30 15.65
C ALA A 30 -5.91 -9.25 16.74
N GLY A 31 -6.26 -8.02 16.35
CA GLY A 31 -6.65 -6.93 17.25
C GLY A 31 -5.50 -6.03 17.71
N ASP A 32 -4.27 -6.32 17.27
CA ASP A 32 -3.13 -5.40 17.39
C ASP A 32 -3.10 -4.37 16.25
N VAL A 33 -2.08 -3.52 16.21
CA VAL A 33 -1.87 -2.50 15.18
C VAL A 33 -0.48 -2.62 14.57
N THR A 34 -0.36 -2.25 13.31
CA THR A 34 0.91 -2.11 12.60
C THR A 34 0.99 -0.75 11.90
N SER A 35 2.20 -0.19 11.79
CA SER A 35 2.42 1.15 11.24
C SER A 35 2.81 1.08 9.77
N TYR A 36 2.24 1.98 8.96
CA TYR A 36 2.60 2.16 7.56
C TYR A 36 2.70 3.65 7.21
N GLN A 37 3.54 3.96 6.24
CA GLN A 37 3.57 5.27 5.59
C GLN A 37 2.51 5.34 4.49
N ARG A 38 1.72 6.41 4.45
CA ARG A 38 0.92 6.82 3.28
C ARG A 38 1.86 7.36 2.21
N TRP A 39 2.31 6.47 1.34
CA TRP A 39 3.34 6.79 0.36
C TRP A 39 2.80 7.64 -0.80
N GLY A 40 1.61 7.29 -1.30
CA GLY A 40 1.06 8.01 -2.43
C GLY A 40 -0.36 7.60 -2.74
N THR A 41 -0.89 8.14 -3.83
CA THR A 41 -2.21 7.79 -4.31
C THR A 41 -2.17 7.37 -5.78
N ILE A 42 -2.80 6.24 -6.06
CA ILE A 42 -3.13 5.78 -7.40
C ILE A 42 -4.58 6.21 -7.73
N SER A 43 -4.73 7.06 -8.75
CA SER A 43 -6.03 7.42 -9.32
C SER A 43 -6.19 6.75 -10.68
N PHE A 44 -7.33 6.11 -10.92
CA PHE A 44 -7.61 5.40 -12.16
C PHE A 44 -9.10 5.45 -12.51
N ASP A 45 -9.42 5.17 -13.78
CA ASP A 45 -10.79 4.99 -14.25
C ASP A 45 -10.96 3.57 -14.76
N LEU A 46 -12.01 2.89 -14.31
CA LEU A 46 -12.39 1.59 -14.84
C LEU A 46 -13.78 1.68 -15.47
N LYS A 47 -13.82 1.73 -16.80
CA LYS A 47 -15.07 1.76 -17.59
C LYS A 47 -15.97 2.95 -17.23
N GLY A 48 -15.39 4.13 -17.02
CA GLY A 48 -16.11 5.36 -16.67
C GLY A 48 -16.42 5.50 -15.18
N ALA A 49 -15.89 4.62 -14.34
CA ALA A 49 -15.99 4.72 -12.89
C ALA A 49 -14.62 5.11 -12.31
N PRO A 50 -14.43 6.38 -11.91
CA PRO A 50 -13.19 6.82 -11.28
C PRO A 50 -13.04 6.20 -9.89
N ALA A 51 -11.83 5.80 -9.56
CA ALA A 51 -11.45 5.23 -8.27
C ALA A 51 -10.08 5.76 -7.83
N LYS A 52 -9.87 5.72 -6.52
CA LYS A 52 -8.67 6.21 -5.86
C LYS A 52 -8.27 5.17 -4.81
N LEU A 53 -6.99 4.81 -4.77
CA LEU A 53 -6.41 3.95 -3.74
C LEU A 53 -5.13 4.60 -3.21
N THR A 54 -4.96 4.57 -1.90
CA THR A 54 -3.72 4.96 -1.21
C THR A 54 -2.74 3.79 -1.23
N LEU A 55 -1.52 4.06 -1.67
CA LEU A 55 -0.40 3.14 -1.63
C LEU A 55 0.33 3.32 -0.31
N TYR A 56 0.60 2.23 0.38
CA TYR A 56 1.32 2.24 1.64
C TYR A 56 2.72 1.66 1.47
N ARG A 57 3.59 1.97 2.42
CA ARG A 57 4.91 1.37 2.54
C ARG A 57 5.23 1.10 4.00
N ASP A 58 5.86 -0.01 4.28
CA ASP A 58 6.41 -0.30 5.61
C ASP A 58 7.42 0.80 6.01
N ASP A 59 7.41 1.20 7.27
CA ASP A 59 8.22 2.30 7.80
C ASP A 59 9.73 1.99 7.84
N HIS A 60 10.12 0.72 7.66
CA HIS A 60 11.49 0.27 7.47
C HIS A 60 11.93 0.26 5.99
N GLY A 61 11.12 0.81 5.08
CA GLY A 61 11.46 0.97 3.67
C GLY A 61 11.26 -0.30 2.84
N GLY A 62 10.39 -1.20 3.29
CA GLY A 62 10.00 -2.42 2.57
C GLY A 62 9.26 -2.18 1.25
N GLU A 63 8.65 -3.23 0.72
CA GLU A 63 7.86 -3.19 -0.51
C GLU A 63 6.60 -2.32 -0.36
N PHE A 64 6.06 -1.84 -1.48
CA PHE A 64 4.81 -1.10 -1.44
C PHE A 64 3.65 -2.06 -1.26
N PHE A 65 2.73 -1.67 -0.38
CA PHE A 65 1.60 -2.46 0.03
C PHE A 65 0.30 -1.76 -0.36
N LEU A 66 -0.53 -2.44 -1.15
CA LEU A 66 -1.82 -1.94 -1.61
C LEU A 66 -2.97 -2.87 -1.15
N PRO A 67 -3.47 -2.71 0.08
CA PRO A 67 -4.69 -3.38 0.52
C PRO A 67 -5.91 -2.67 -0.07
N PHE A 68 -6.89 -3.41 -0.57
CA PHE A 68 -8.11 -2.81 -1.10
C PHE A 68 -9.35 -3.71 -0.93
N VAL A 69 -10.49 -3.05 -0.79
CA VAL A 69 -11.82 -3.66 -0.81
C VAL A 69 -12.53 -3.12 -2.05
N ASP A 70 -13.13 -4.00 -2.83
CA ASP A 70 -13.83 -3.62 -4.06
C ASP A 70 -15.25 -4.19 -4.09
N ALA A 71 -16.05 -3.84 -5.09
CA ALA A 71 -17.45 -4.28 -5.15
C ALA A 71 -17.64 -5.80 -5.31
N THR A 72 -16.56 -6.55 -5.58
CA THR A 72 -16.55 -8.02 -5.61
C THR A 72 -16.35 -8.66 -4.22
N SER A 73 -15.82 -7.91 -3.25
CA SER A 73 -15.50 -8.40 -1.90
C SER A 73 -16.74 -8.92 -1.17
N GLY A 74 -16.60 -10.08 -0.53
CA GLY A 74 -17.68 -10.78 0.19
C GLY A 74 -18.69 -11.50 -0.72
N LYS A 75 -18.51 -11.44 -2.04
CA LYS A 75 -19.37 -12.12 -3.03
C LYS A 75 -18.56 -13.06 -3.92
N GLU A 76 -17.58 -12.50 -4.64
CA GLU A 76 -16.71 -13.23 -5.57
C GLU A 76 -15.28 -13.42 -4.98
N THR A 77 -14.85 -12.51 -4.11
CA THR A 77 -13.51 -12.45 -3.48
C THR A 77 -13.63 -12.31 -1.95
N TYR A 78 -12.51 -12.39 -1.23
CA TYR A 78 -12.49 -12.40 0.23
C TYR A 78 -13.13 -11.14 0.83
N GLY A 79 -13.87 -11.31 1.93
CA GLY A 79 -14.72 -10.26 2.50
C GLY A 79 -13.96 -9.04 3.03
N ALA A 80 -12.80 -9.25 3.65
CA ALA A 80 -11.99 -8.17 4.21
C ALA A 80 -11.08 -7.47 3.17
N GLY A 81 -11.18 -7.88 1.90
CA GLY A 81 -10.40 -7.33 0.80
C GLY A 81 -9.25 -8.24 0.36
N ARG A 82 -8.42 -7.69 -0.52
CA ARG A 82 -7.25 -8.34 -1.10
C ARG A 82 -6.05 -7.42 -1.03
N TYR A 83 -4.87 -8.01 -1.16
CA TYR A 83 -3.61 -7.28 -1.19
C TYR A 83 -2.99 -7.33 -2.57
N LEU A 84 -2.15 -6.35 -2.85
CA LEU A 84 -1.24 -6.33 -3.96
C LEU A 84 0.08 -5.77 -3.47
N ASP A 85 1.15 -6.55 -3.60
CA ASP A 85 2.51 -6.07 -3.39
C ASP A 85 2.95 -5.40 -4.69
N VAL A 86 3.36 -4.15 -4.58
CA VAL A 86 3.60 -3.28 -5.73
C VAL A 86 5.09 -3.00 -5.82
N GLU A 87 5.68 -3.33 -6.96
CA GLU A 87 7.08 -3.03 -7.23
C GLU A 87 7.24 -1.71 -7.98
N GLN A 88 8.31 -0.99 -7.64
CA GLN A 88 8.75 0.16 -8.41
C GLN A 88 9.71 -0.30 -9.51
N THR A 89 9.39 0.05 -10.74
CA THR A 89 10.26 -0.17 -11.90
C THR A 89 11.57 0.61 -11.78
N HIS A 90 12.59 0.20 -12.53
CA HIS A 90 13.92 0.83 -12.48
C HIS A 90 13.92 2.32 -12.88
N ASP A 91 12.95 2.77 -13.68
CA ASP A 91 12.76 4.18 -14.06
C ASP A 91 11.86 4.95 -13.08
N GLY A 92 11.56 4.37 -11.91
CA GLY A 92 10.83 5.00 -10.83
C GLY A 92 9.31 4.97 -10.97
N LYS A 93 8.76 4.30 -12.00
CA LYS A 93 7.31 4.17 -12.18
C LYS A 93 6.75 3.04 -11.31
N ILE A 94 5.49 3.22 -10.92
CA ILE A 94 4.72 2.21 -10.21
C ILE A 94 3.73 1.60 -11.18
N VAL A 95 3.76 0.27 -11.33
CA VAL A 95 2.78 -0.47 -12.13
C VAL A 95 1.86 -1.23 -11.19
N VAL A 96 0.57 -0.93 -11.26
CA VAL A 96 -0.46 -1.57 -10.45
C VAL A 96 -1.17 -2.60 -11.32
N ASP A 97 -0.79 -3.87 -11.18
CA ASP A 97 -1.40 -4.97 -11.90
C ASP A 97 -2.31 -5.81 -10.99
N PHE A 98 -3.61 -5.52 -11.04
CA PHE A 98 -4.62 -6.23 -10.25
C PHE A 98 -4.76 -7.73 -10.60
N ASN A 99 -4.11 -8.24 -11.67
CA ASN A 99 -4.07 -9.67 -11.93
C ASN A 99 -3.29 -10.45 -10.86
N TYR A 100 -2.41 -9.78 -10.13
CA TYR A 100 -1.62 -10.36 -9.04
C TYR A 100 -2.22 -10.10 -7.65
N ALA A 101 -3.42 -9.52 -7.58
CA ALA A 101 -4.09 -9.31 -6.30
C ALA A 101 -4.40 -10.67 -5.65
N TYR A 102 -4.06 -10.82 -4.38
CA TYR A 102 -4.14 -12.09 -3.63
C TYR A 102 -4.92 -11.92 -2.32
N ASN A 103 -5.45 -13.03 -1.80
CA ASN A 103 -6.14 -13.04 -0.52
C ASN A 103 -5.10 -13.04 0.63
N PRO A 104 -5.30 -12.25 1.69
CA PRO A 104 -4.43 -12.30 2.86
C PRO A 104 -4.41 -13.70 3.49
N TYR A 105 -3.34 -14.08 4.20
CA TYR A 105 -3.26 -15.38 4.85
C TYR A 105 -4.38 -15.63 5.87
N CYS A 106 -4.91 -14.58 6.50
CA CYS A 106 -6.08 -14.67 7.39
C CYS A 106 -7.35 -15.15 6.66
N ALA A 107 -7.41 -15.08 5.34
CA ALA A 107 -8.49 -15.69 4.56
C ALA A 107 -8.52 -17.22 4.65
N TYR A 108 -7.38 -17.84 4.98
CA TYR A 108 -7.21 -19.29 5.04
C TYR A 108 -7.10 -19.83 6.47
N ASN A 109 -6.64 -18.98 7.40
CA ASN A 109 -6.44 -19.37 8.79
C ASN A 109 -6.46 -18.13 9.70
N ASP A 110 -7.48 -18.04 10.55
CA ASP A 110 -7.72 -16.91 11.47
C ASP A 110 -6.61 -16.69 12.51
N LYS A 111 -5.64 -17.61 12.62
CA LYS A 111 -4.45 -17.43 13.48
C LYS A 111 -3.44 -16.44 12.93
N TRP A 112 -3.53 -16.07 11.65
CA TRP A 112 -2.65 -15.07 11.06
C TRP A 112 -3.16 -13.66 11.36
N SER A 113 -2.25 -12.80 11.82
CA SER A 113 -2.49 -11.36 11.98
C SER A 113 -2.22 -10.67 10.65
N CYS A 114 -3.24 -10.10 10.02
CA CYS A 114 -3.15 -9.43 8.73
C CYS A 114 -3.72 -8.01 8.82
N PRO A 115 -3.07 -7.00 8.20
CA PRO A 115 -3.55 -5.61 8.22
C PRO A 115 -4.96 -5.44 7.64
N LEU A 116 -5.87 -4.83 8.37
CA LEU A 116 -7.20 -4.52 7.88
C LEU A 116 -7.14 -3.36 6.88
N THR A 117 -7.79 -3.54 5.74
CA THR A 117 -7.84 -2.54 4.67
C THR A 117 -8.45 -1.23 5.17
N PRO A 118 -7.70 -0.10 5.16
CA PRO A 118 -8.23 1.19 5.55
C PRO A 118 -9.42 1.61 4.70
N PHE A 119 -10.38 2.33 5.30
CA PHE A 119 -11.62 2.71 4.62
C PHE A 119 -11.39 3.57 3.35
N GLU A 120 -10.30 4.33 3.30
CA GLU A 120 -9.89 5.10 2.12
C GLU A 120 -9.58 4.23 0.88
N ASN A 121 -9.31 2.93 1.09
CA ASN A 121 -9.09 1.95 0.02
C ASN A 121 -10.30 1.05 -0.26
N HIS A 122 -11.50 1.50 0.11
CA HIS A 122 -12.76 0.82 -0.20
C HIS A 122 -13.39 1.48 -1.43
N ILE A 123 -13.35 0.79 -2.58
CA ILE A 123 -13.85 1.30 -3.85
C ILE A 123 -15.13 0.58 -4.28
N GLN A 124 -16.03 1.31 -4.93
CA GLN A 124 -17.29 0.75 -5.46
C GLN A 124 -17.14 0.11 -6.84
N VAL A 125 -15.93 0.15 -7.39
CA VAL A 125 -15.61 -0.38 -8.72
C VAL A 125 -15.31 -1.87 -8.60
N PRO A 126 -15.93 -2.76 -9.40
CA PRO A 126 -15.66 -4.19 -9.32
C PRO A 126 -14.36 -4.57 -10.04
N ILE A 127 -13.36 -5.02 -9.29
CA ILE A 127 -12.06 -5.47 -9.81
C ILE A 127 -12.07 -6.97 -10.04
N ARG A 128 -12.46 -7.39 -11.26
CA ARG A 128 -12.53 -8.80 -11.66
C ARG A 128 -11.21 -9.33 -12.23
N ALA A 129 -10.16 -9.25 -11.44
CA ALA A 129 -8.82 -9.79 -11.70
C ALA A 129 -8.23 -10.34 -10.40
N GLY A 130 -7.22 -11.20 -10.46
CA GLY A 130 -6.58 -11.77 -9.26
C GLY A 130 -7.36 -12.92 -8.60
N GLU A 131 -7.00 -13.22 -7.36
CA GLU A 131 -7.51 -14.34 -6.60
C GLU A 131 -8.99 -14.17 -6.22
N LYS A 132 -9.72 -15.29 -6.20
CA LYS A 132 -11.13 -15.40 -5.83
C LYS A 132 -11.27 -16.10 -4.48
N ASN A 133 -12.51 -16.18 -3.98
CA ASN A 133 -12.80 -17.02 -2.81
C ASN A 133 -12.36 -18.47 -3.05
N PHE A 134 -11.70 -19.03 -2.04
CA PHE A 134 -11.44 -20.45 -1.97
C PHE A 134 -12.76 -21.22 -1.91
N LYS A 135 -12.81 -22.38 -2.57
CA LYS A 135 -13.99 -23.25 -2.59
C LYS A 135 -13.75 -24.50 -1.77
#